data_AF-A0A4S2TIG7-F1
#
_entry.id   AF-A0A4S2TIG7-F1
#
_cell.length_a   1.000
_cell.length_b   1.000
_cell.length_c   1.000
_cell.angle_alpha   90.00
_cell.angle_beta   90.00
_cell.angle_gamma   90.00
#
_symmetry.space_group_name_H-M   'P 1'
#
loop_
_entity.id
_entity.type
_entity.pdbx_description
1 polymer ?
#
loop_
_entity_poly.entity_id
_entity_poly.type
_entity_poly.pdbx_seq_one_letter_code
_entity_poly.pdbx_strand_id
1 'polypeptide(L)'
;MERHDKLFPEVAARCAGKAETLPTAASTPAELPTDPAARKYVENHGYKTQAPLTPAARCRGDAHAARIEAGLGGSDGKGTPRTTEELRVRLTGLGYRVESGDVYGSGPENLTFVLSVPESGPCVTGYLGPPVKIEVHGVYLEGGCHEPRGGH
;
A
#
# COMPACT_ATOMS: atom_id res chain seq x y z
N MET A 1 -14.56 -9.21 5.93
CA MET A 1 -13.43 -10.12 6.22
C MET A 1 -13.62 -11.50 5.62
N GLU A 2 -14.80 -12.10 5.74
CA GLU A 2 -15.02 -13.48 5.27
C GLU A 2 -14.84 -13.69 3.75
N ARG A 3 -15.15 -12.68 2.93
CA ARG A 3 -14.94 -12.75 1.48
C ARG A 3 -13.44 -12.61 1.13
N HIS A 4 -12.75 -11.64 1.72
CA HIS A 4 -11.29 -11.54 1.62
C HIS A 4 -10.59 -12.85 1.99
N ASP A 5 -10.94 -13.48 3.12
CA ASP A 5 -10.25 -14.68 3.61
C ASP A 5 -10.49 -15.89 2.69
N LYS A 6 -11.65 -15.95 2.00
CA LYS A 6 -11.90 -16.92 0.93
C LYS A 6 -11.05 -16.67 -0.32
N LEU A 7 -10.79 -15.41 -0.66
CA LEU A 7 -9.97 -15.03 -1.81
C LEU A 7 -8.46 -15.17 -1.54
N PHE A 8 -8.04 -14.97 -0.29
CA PHE A 8 -6.64 -14.97 0.14
C PHE A 8 -6.44 -15.82 1.41
N PRO A 9 -6.69 -17.15 1.33
CA PRO A 9 -6.65 -18.03 2.50
C PRO A 9 -5.25 -18.09 3.13
N GLU A 10 -4.20 -17.99 2.33
CA GLU A 10 -2.81 -17.96 2.80
C GLU A 10 -2.48 -16.69 3.62
N VAL A 11 -3.03 -15.54 3.22
CA VAL A 11 -2.89 -14.28 3.95
C VAL A 11 -3.67 -14.34 5.26
N ALA A 12 -4.90 -14.86 5.22
CA ALA A 12 -5.73 -15.05 6.40
C ALA A 12 -5.05 -15.98 7.41
N ALA A 13 -4.52 -17.12 6.97
CA ALA A 13 -3.81 -18.07 7.81
C ALA A 13 -2.56 -17.45 8.45
N ARG A 14 -1.77 -16.68 7.70
CA ARG A 14 -0.56 -16.00 8.20
C ARG A 14 -0.87 -14.95 9.28
N CYS A 15 -2.03 -14.32 9.20
CA CYS A 15 -2.42 -13.23 10.11
C CYS A 15 -3.46 -13.63 11.15
N ALA A 16 -3.86 -14.90 11.21
CA ALA A 16 -4.76 -15.41 12.23
C ALA A 16 -4.18 -15.17 13.64
N GLY A 17 -5.03 -14.69 14.57
CA GLY A 17 -4.63 -14.41 15.96
C GLY A 17 -3.77 -13.15 16.17
N LYS A 18 -3.29 -12.47 15.11
CA LYS A 18 -2.49 -11.23 15.24
C LYS A 18 -3.32 -9.97 15.50
N ALA A 19 -4.65 -10.10 15.57
CA ALA A 19 -5.56 -9.02 15.93
C ALA A 19 -5.59 -8.72 17.44
N GLU A 20 -5.15 -9.65 18.30
CA GLU A 20 -5.31 -9.54 19.77
C GLU A 20 -4.15 -8.86 20.49
N THR A 21 -3.00 -8.66 19.84
CA THR A 21 -1.94 -7.80 20.38
C THR A 21 -2.17 -6.36 19.97
N LEU A 22 -3.01 -5.64 20.73
CA LEU A 22 -2.97 -4.18 20.78
C LEU A 22 -1.57 -3.77 21.26
N PRO A 23 -0.77 -3.00 20.50
CA PRO A 23 0.24 -2.21 21.16
C PRO A 23 -0.49 -1.20 22.05
N THR A 24 -0.23 -1.26 23.36
CA THR A 24 -0.58 -0.15 24.25
C THR A 24 0.39 0.98 23.93
N ALA A 25 0.00 1.83 23.00
CA ALA A 25 0.46 3.20 22.83
C ALA A 25 -0.46 3.81 21.78
N ALA A 26 -1.43 4.60 22.23
CA ALA A 26 -1.94 5.67 21.38
C ALA A 26 -0.69 6.47 20.94
N SER A 27 -0.42 6.52 19.64
CA SER A 27 0.51 7.51 19.12
C SER A 27 -0.02 8.85 19.56
N THR A 28 0.66 9.49 20.49
CA THR A 28 0.46 10.91 20.80
C THR A 28 0.47 11.62 19.45
N PRO A 29 -0.50 12.52 19.14
CA PRO A 29 -0.38 13.36 17.96
C PRO A 29 1.02 13.96 17.97
N ALA A 30 1.80 13.72 16.91
CA ALA A 30 3.12 14.30 16.81
C ALA A 30 2.98 15.80 17.05
N GLU A 31 3.68 16.32 18.07
CA GLU A 31 3.66 17.76 18.35
C GLU A 31 3.98 18.49 17.05
N LEU A 32 3.11 19.43 16.67
CA LEU A 32 3.37 20.28 15.53
C LEU A 32 4.74 20.94 15.75
N PRO A 33 5.62 20.96 14.73
CA PRO A 33 6.90 21.63 14.85
C PRO A 33 6.72 23.03 15.44
N THR A 34 7.58 23.47 16.34
CA THR A 34 7.49 24.85 16.87
C THR A 34 8.05 25.87 15.87
N ASP A 35 8.92 25.41 14.96
CA ASP A 35 9.44 26.19 13.85
C ASP A 35 8.33 26.56 12.84
N PRO A 36 8.14 27.85 12.52
CA PRO A 36 7.06 28.30 11.65
C PRO A 36 7.19 27.81 10.19
N ALA A 37 8.39 27.52 9.68
CA ALA A 37 8.55 26.96 8.33
C ALA A 37 8.15 25.48 8.30
N ALA A 38 8.53 24.70 9.33
CA ALA A 38 8.12 23.32 9.51
C ALA A 38 6.62 23.18 9.79
N ARG A 39 5.99 24.13 10.52
CA ARG A 39 4.51 24.16 10.64
C ARG A 39 3.82 24.40 9.31
N LYS A 40 4.26 25.41 8.56
CA LYS A 40 3.71 25.66 7.22
C LYS A 40 3.93 24.46 6.30
N TYR A 41 5.05 23.77 6.40
CA TYR A 41 5.30 22.55 5.64
C TYR A 41 4.32 21.42 6.02
N VAL A 42 4.12 21.17 7.32
CA VAL A 42 3.16 20.16 7.79
C VAL A 42 1.72 20.52 7.40
N GLU A 43 1.35 21.81 7.51
CA GLU A 43 0.03 22.31 7.09
C GLU A 43 -0.15 22.15 5.57
N ASN A 44 0.86 22.52 4.79
CA ASN A 44 0.85 22.38 3.33
C ASN A 44 0.84 20.92 2.88
N HIS A 45 1.37 19.98 3.66
CA HIS A 45 1.42 18.55 3.36
C HIS A 45 0.38 17.71 4.10
N GLY A 46 -0.55 18.36 4.82
CA GLY A 46 -1.63 17.68 5.55
C GLY A 46 -2.49 16.77 4.66
N TYR A 47 -2.60 17.09 3.37
CA TYR A 47 -3.28 16.26 2.36
C TYR A 47 -2.65 14.87 2.19
N LYS A 48 -1.37 14.68 2.53
CA LYS A 48 -0.69 13.37 2.54
C LYS A 48 -0.92 12.57 3.82
N THR A 49 -1.75 13.05 4.74
CA THR A 49 -2.05 12.32 5.98
C THR A 49 -2.77 11.01 5.66
N GLN A 50 -2.23 9.92 6.20
CA GLN A 50 -2.79 8.57 6.07
C GLN A 50 -3.50 8.18 7.37
N ALA A 51 -4.59 7.42 7.26
CA ALA A 51 -5.22 6.79 8.41
C ALA A 51 -4.25 5.78 9.05
N PRO A 52 -4.19 5.66 10.39
CA PRO A 52 -3.35 4.68 11.06
C PRO A 52 -3.82 3.26 10.74
N LEU A 53 -2.87 2.34 10.55
CA LEU A 53 -3.17 0.91 10.39
C LEU A 53 -3.27 0.22 11.74
N THR A 54 -4.32 -0.60 11.92
CA THR A 54 -4.36 -1.55 13.04
C THR A 54 -3.29 -2.64 12.85
N PRO A 55 -2.84 -3.33 13.92
CA PRO A 55 -1.88 -4.44 13.78
C PRO A 55 -2.34 -5.55 12.83
N ALA A 56 -3.64 -5.86 12.85
CA ALA A 56 -4.24 -6.83 11.93
C ALA A 56 -4.19 -6.36 10.47
N ALA A 57 -4.53 -5.09 10.21
CA ALA A 57 -4.46 -4.49 8.88
C ALA A 57 -3.01 -4.45 8.38
N ARG A 58 -2.06 -4.09 9.25
CA ARG A 58 -0.63 -4.08 8.93
C ARG A 58 -0.13 -5.47 8.52
N CYS A 59 -0.43 -6.50 9.31
CA CYS A 59 -0.04 -7.87 8.99
C CYS A 59 -0.57 -8.30 7.61
N ARG A 60 -1.85 -8.05 7.34
CA ARG A 60 -2.48 -8.43 6.06
C ARG A 60 -1.84 -7.68 4.91
N GLY A 61 -1.62 -6.38 5.06
CA GLY A 61 -0.92 -5.56 4.06
C GLY A 61 0.49 -6.10 3.78
N ASP A 62 1.28 -6.38 4.81
CA ASP A 62 2.63 -6.94 4.65
C ASP A 62 2.61 -8.33 3.97
N ALA A 63 1.61 -9.16 4.30
CA ALA A 63 1.43 -10.46 3.64
C ALA A 63 1.05 -10.32 2.16
N HIS A 64 0.22 -9.34 1.79
CA HIS A 64 -0.07 -9.03 0.39
C HIS A 64 1.14 -8.44 -0.34
N ALA A 65 1.90 -7.56 0.29
CA ALA A 65 3.12 -7.02 -0.29
C ALA A 65 4.10 -8.14 -0.65
N ALA A 66 4.34 -9.08 0.27
CA ALA A 66 5.17 -10.25 0.03
C ALA A 66 4.63 -11.15 -1.11
N ARG A 67 3.31 -11.37 -1.15
CA ARG A 67 2.67 -12.13 -2.23
C ARG A 67 2.87 -11.47 -3.59
N ILE A 68 2.66 -10.15 -3.67
CA ILE A 68 2.82 -9.39 -4.92
C ILE A 68 4.28 -9.40 -5.34
N GLU A 69 5.21 -9.10 -4.43
CA GLU A 69 6.65 -9.13 -4.72
C GLU A 69 7.08 -10.48 -5.32
N ALA A 70 6.70 -11.59 -4.67
CA ALA A 70 6.98 -12.92 -5.18
C ALA A 70 6.34 -13.16 -6.57
N GLY A 71 5.09 -12.74 -6.76
CA GLY A 71 4.38 -12.83 -8.03
C GLY A 71 5.00 -11.97 -9.15
N LEU A 72 5.67 -10.87 -8.81
CA LEU A 72 6.40 -10.01 -9.74
C LEU A 72 7.83 -10.48 -10.03
N GLY A 73 8.23 -11.65 -9.51
CA GLY A 73 9.55 -12.24 -9.77
C GLY A 73 10.61 -11.88 -8.74
N GLY A 74 10.21 -11.41 -7.56
CA GLY A 74 11.09 -11.09 -6.43
C GLY A 74 11.64 -9.66 -6.46
N SER A 75 12.36 -9.30 -5.40
CA SER A 75 12.89 -7.96 -5.14
C SER A 75 13.90 -7.46 -6.17
N ASP A 76 14.57 -8.38 -6.89
CA ASP A 76 15.69 -8.07 -7.78
C ASP A 76 15.25 -7.41 -9.11
N GLY A 77 13.94 -7.32 -9.37
CA GLY A 77 13.39 -6.64 -10.54
C GLY A 77 13.66 -7.32 -11.89
N LYS A 78 14.27 -8.52 -11.90
CA LYS A 78 14.66 -9.20 -13.16
C LYS A 78 13.47 -9.80 -13.91
N GLY A 79 12.36 -10.07 -13.22
CA GLY A 79 11.13 -10.64 -13.78
C GLY A 79 9.94 -9.68 -13.77
N THR A 80 10.15 -8.40 -13.49
CA THR A 80 9.07 -7.43 -13.39
C THR A 80 8.44 -7.13 -14.75
N PRO A 81 7.12 -6.88 -14.79
CA PRO A 81 6.44 -6.33 -15.95
C PRO A 81 7.14 -5.08 -16.51
N ARG A 82 7.11 -4.90 -17.83
CA ARG A 82 7.74 -3.76 -18.52
C ARG A 82 6.74 -2.74 -19.03
N THR A 83 5.46 -3.12 -19.07
CA THR A 83 4.34 -2.25 -19.43
C THR A 83 3.28 -2.22 -18.35
N THR A 84 2.46 -1.17 -18.35
CA THR A 84 1.29 -1.05 -17.46
C THR A 84 0.29 -2.19 -17.69
N GLU A 85 0.15 -2.64 -18.95
CA GLU A 85 -0.74 -3.75 -19.31
C GLU A 85 -0.25 -5.09 -18.75
N GLU A 86 1.04 -5.41 -18.93
CA GLU A 86 1.63 -6.62 -18.33
C GLU A 86 1.49 -6.61 -16.81
N LEU A 87 1.70 -5.46 -16.17
CA LEU A 87 1.54 -5.31 -14.73
C LEU A 87 0.07 -5.54 -14.30
N ARG A 88 -0.88 -4.97 -15.03
CA ARG A 88 -2.31 -5.17 -14.78
C ARG A 88 -2.70 -6.64 -14.91
N VAL A 89 -2.27 -7.30 -15.98
CA VAL A 89 -2.54 -8.74 -16.22
C VAL A 89 -1.93 -9.58 -15.10
N ARG A 90 -0.70 -9.27 -14.68
CA ARG A 90 0.01 -10.00 -13.62
C ARG A 90 -0.70 -9.89 -12.27
N LEU A 91 -1.06 -8.66 -11.86
CA LEU A 91 -1.79 -8.42 -10.61
C LEU A 91 -3.18 -9.06 -10.64
N THR A 92 -3.89 -8.98 -11.77
CA THR A 92 -5.19 -9.63 -11.93
C THR A 92 -5.07 -11.16 -11.83
N GLY A 93 -4.03 -11.75 -12.44
CA GLY A 93 -3.74 -13.18 -12.35
C GLY A 93 -3.41 -13.66 -10.92
N LEU A 94 -2.95 -12.76 -10.04
CA LEU A 94 -2.73 -13.04 -8.61
C LEU A 94 -4.02 -12.93 -7.77
N GLY A 95 -5.14 -12.53 -8.39
CA GLY A 95 -6.46 -12.39 -7.76
C GLY A 95 -6.80 -10.97 -7.31
N TYR A 96 -5.97 -9.97 -7.63
CA TYR A 96 -6.25 -8.58 -7.27
C TYR A 96 -7.20 -7.93 -8.27
N ARG A 97 -8.15 -7.14 -7.75
CA ARG A 97 -8.94 -6.25 -8.59
C ARG A 97 -8.09 -5.03 -8.92
N VAL A 98 -7.86 -4.79 -10.21
CA VAL A 98 -7.10 -3.65 -10.72
C VAL A 98 -8.03 -2.75 -11.52
N GLU A 99 -8.28 -1.55 -11.04
CA GLU A 99 -9.14 -0.55 -11.68
C GLU A 99 -8.34 0.39 -12.59
N SER A 100 -9.06 1.21 -13.35
CA SER A 100 -8.40 2.21 -14.20
C SER A 100 -7.74 3.28 -13.34
N GLY A 101 -6.44 3.51 -13.53
CA GLY A 101 -5.64 4.43 -12.72
C GLY A 101 -4.83 3.75 -11.61
N ASP A 102 -5.13 2.49 -11.27
CA ASP A 102 -4.37 1.72 -10.27
C ASP A 102 -2.99 1.31 -10.74
N VAL A 103 -2.75 1.33 -12.06
CA VAL A 103 -1.45 1.05 -12.65
C VAL A 103 -1.08 2.19 -13.59
N TYR A 104 0.09 2.78 -13.39
CA TYR A 104 0.56 3.93 -14.14
C TYR A 104 2.10 3.96 -14.21
N GLY A 105 2.64 4.76 -15.13
CA GLY A 105 4.08 4.91 -15.33
C GLY A 105 4.45 5.18 -16.78
N SER A 106 5.65 5.69 -16.99
CA SER A 106 6.16 6.09 -18.32
C SER A 106 7.39 5.27 -18.73
N GLY A 107 7.30 3.95 -18.59
CA GLY A 107 8.36 3.02 -18.96
C GLY A 107 8.65 1.97 -17.89
N PRO A 108 9.45 0.93 -18.21
CA PRO A 108 9.63 -0.25 -17.37
C PRO A 108 10.22 0.06 -15.98
N GLU A 109 11.01 1.12 -15.85
CA GLU A 109 11.68 1.49 -14.60
C GLU A 109 10.82 2.39 -13.69
N ASN A 110 9.69 2.89 -14.20
CA ASN A 110 8.80 3.84 -13.51
C ASN A 110 7.36 3.32 -13.40
N LEU A 111 7.16 2.01 -13.57
CA LEU A 111 5.85 1.41 -13.36
C LEU A 111 5.50 1.42 -11.89
N THR A 112 4.30 1.89 -11.60
CA THR A 112 3.73 1.97 -10.26
C THR A 112 2.37 1.29 -10.27
N PHE A 113 2.04 0.61 -9.18
CA PHE A 113 0.68 0.21 -8.89
C PHE A 113 0.23 0.70 -7.52
N VAL A 114 -1.08 0.87 -7.35
CA VAL A 114 -1.75 1.19 -6.10
C VAL A 114 -2.95 0.28 -5.99
N LEU A 115 -3.03 -0.50 -4.90
CA LEU A 115 -4.13 -1.43 -4.66
C LEU A 115 -4.76 -1.16 -3.30
N SER A 116 -6.09 -1.20 -3.25
CA SER A 116 -6.84 -1.31 -2.00
C SER A 116 -7.03 -2.79 -1.67
N VAL A 117 -6.62 -3.22 -0.47
CA VAL A 117 -6.89 -4.59 -0.04
C VAL A 117 -8.31 -4.66 0.51
N PRO A 118 -9.22 -5.40 -0.16
CA PRO A 118 -10.63 -5.38 0.18
C PRO A 118 -10.86 -5.85 1.62
N GLU A 119 -11.76 -5.15 2.31
CA GLU A 119 -12.25 -5.46 3.66
C GLU A 119 -11.20 -5.46 4.80
N SER A 120 -9.90 -5.43 4.51
CA SER A 120 -8.82 -5.42 5.53
C SER A 120 -8.30 -4.01 5.83
N GLY A 121 -8.50 -3.06 4.91
CA GLY A 121 -8.23 -1.64 5.12
C GLY A 121 -6.87 -1.07 4.68
N PRO A 122 -5.76 -1.81 4.50
CA PRO A 122 -4.53 -1.22 4.01
C PRO A 122 -4.54 -1.04 2.49
N CYS A 123 -3.75 -0.07 2.06
CA CYS A 123 -3.34 0.14 0.69
C CYS A 123 -1.95 -0.49 0.48
N VAL A 124 -1.72 -1.03 -0.71
CA VAL A 124 -0.42 -1.56 -1.13
C VAL A 124 0.00 -0.82 -2.39
N THR A 125 1.09 -0.06 -2.30
CA THR A 125 1.66 0.69 -3.41
C THR A 125 2.99 0.07 -3.77
N GLY A 126 3.24 -0.22 -5.05
CA GLY A 126 4.50 -0.78 -5.51
C GLY A 126 5.13 0.00 -6.64
N TYR A 127 6.44 0.14 -6.58
CA TYR A 127 7.29 0.82 -7.56
C TYR A 127 8.25 -0.21 -8.16
N LEU A 128 8.17 -0.42 -9.48
CA LEU A 128 8.85 -1.51 -10.18
C LEU A 128 10.22 -1.14 -10.76
N GLY A 129 10.89 -0.14 -10.20
CA GLY A 129 12.32 0.09 -10.46
C GLY A 129 13.19 -1.04 -9.88
N PRO A 130 14.48 -1.15 -10.24
CA PRO A 130 15.42 -2.00 -9.53
C PRO A 130 16.02 -1.26 -8.32
N PRO A 131 15.84 -1.74 -7.07
CA PRO A 131 15.04 -2.88 -6.64
C PRO A 131 13.55 -2.55 -6.54
N VAL A 132 12.71 -3.58 -6.63
CA VAL A 132 11.25 -3.43 -6.46
C VAL A 132 10.99 -2.95 -5.04
N LYS A 133 10.16 -1.92 -4.90
CA LYS A 133 9.74 -1.40 -3.60
C LYS A 133 8.24 -1.55 -3.47
N ILE A 134 7.78 -2.12 -2.37
CA ILE A 134 6.35 -2.23 -2.06
C ILE A 134 6.12 -1.67 -0.66
N GLU A 135 5.17 -0.75 -0.55
CA GLU A 135 4.82 -0.05 0.67
C GLU A 135 3.38 -0.36 1.07
N VAL A 136 3.19 -0.54 2.39
CA VAL A 136 1.89 -0.78 3.02
C VAL A 136 1.54 0.43 3.85
N HIS A 137 0.40 1.04 3.56
CA HIS A 137 -0.05 2.26 4.24
C HIS A 137 -1.57 2.27 4.43
N GLY A 138 -2.06 3.16 5.28
CA GLY A 138 -3.50 3.43 5.37
C GLY A 138 -3.98 4.30 4.21
N VAL A 139 -5.30 4.43 4.06
CA VAL A 139 -5.88 5.37 3.10
C VAL A 139 -5.46 6.81 3.43
N TYR A 140 -5.12 7.58 2.40
CA TYR A 140 -5.07 9.04 2.49
C TYR A 140 -6.45 9.58 2.79
N LEU A 141 -6.54 10.50 3.75
CA LEU A 141 -7.82 11.03 4.23
C LEU A 141 -8.64 11.73 3.12
N GLU A 142 -7.97 12.27 2.11
CA GLU A 142 -8.60 13.02 1.02
C GLU A 142 -8.67 12.27 -0.32
N GLY A 143 -8.15 11.05 -0.42
CA GLY A 143 -7.93 10.40 -1.74
C GLY A 143 -8.00 8.87 -1.77
N GLY A 144 -8.27 8.21 -0.64
CA GLY A 144 -8.26 6.74 -0.60
C GLY A 144 -6.83 6.20 -0.71
N CYS A 145 -6.58 5.17 -1.51
CA CYS A 145 -5.24 4.60 -1.61
C CYS A 145 -4.28 5.38 -2.52
N HIS A 146 -4.82 6.19 -3.43
CA HIS A 146 -4.01 6.99 -4.34
C HIS A 146 -3.42 8.17 -3.61
N GLU A 147 -2.11 8.38 -3.73
CA GLU A 147 -1.48 9.56 -3.17
C GLU A 147 -2.09 10.81 -3.83
N PRO A 148 -2.72 11.71 -3.05
CA PRO A 148 -3.29 12.92 -3.61
C PRO A 148 -2.19 13.80 -4.24
N ARG A 149 -2.46 14.28 -5.46
CA ARG A 149 -1.54 15.16 -6.21
C ARG A 149 -1.90 16.62 -5.93
N GLY A 150 -1.23 17.25 -4.94
CA GLY A 150 -1.25 18.72 -4.79
C GLY A 150 -0.80 19.23 -3.42
N GLY A 151 0.18 20.14 -3.40
CA GLY A 151 0.34 21.15 -2.34
C GLY A 151 -0.10 22.49 -2.92
N HIS A 152 -0.86 23.27 -2.16
CA HIS A 152 -1.43 24.55 -2.60
C HIS A 152 -0.37 25.61 -2.91
#